data_AF-A0A7V8R1F1-F1
#
_entry.id   AF-A0A7V8R1F1-F1
#
_cell.length_a   1.000
_cell.length_b   1.000
_cell.length_c   1.000
_cell.angle_alpha   90.00
_cell.angle_beta   90.00
_cell.angle_gamma   90.00
#
_symmetry.space_group_name_H-M   'P 1'
#
loop_
_entity.id
_entity.type
_entity.pdbx_description
1 polymer ?
#
loop_
_entity_poly.entity_id
_entity_poly.type
_entity_poly.pdbx_seq_one_letter_code
_entity_poly.pdbx_strand_id
1 'polypeptide(L)' 'MSDATAAFSHQMMHAAHKLNGPTYAHAILTTAELIEVLPKASASTETMP' A
#
# COMPACT_ATOMS: atom_id res chain seq x y z
N MET A 1 0.06 1.06 -3.27
CA MET A 1 1.27 1.23 -2.44
C MET A 1 2.43 1.55 -3.37
N SER A 2 3.09 2.70 -3.22
CA SER A 2 4.02 3.26 -4.21
C SER A 2 5.42 2.63 -4.24
N ASP A 3 5.83 1.98 -3.16
CA ASP A 3 7.17 1.41 -2.92
C ASP A 3 7.16 -0.12 -2.78
N ALA A 4 5.99 -0.74 -2.93
CA ALA A 4 5.79 -2.19 -2.85
C ALA A 4 5.03 -2.74 -4.06
N THR A 5 5.03 -1.98 -5.15
CA THR A 5 4.56 -2.41 -6.46
C THR A 5 5.67 -2.20 -7.46
N ALA A 6 5.70 -3.03 -8.50
CA ALA A 6 6.69 -2.94 -9.57
C ALA A 6 6.00 -3.02 -10.92
N ALA A 7 6.63 -2.42 -11.92
CA ALA A 7 6.25 -2.51 -13.32
C ALA A 7 7.50 -2.70 -14.19
N PHE A 8 7.30 -3.14 -15.43
CA PHE A 8 8.40 -3.45 -16.36
C PHE A 8 9.31 -2.25 -16.65
N SER A 9 8.82 -1.01 -16.48
CA SER A 9 9.60 0.20 -16.65
C SER A 9 9.21 1.30 -15.66
N HIS A 10 10.11 2.28 -15.49
CA HIS A 10 9.84 3.46 -14.68
C HIS A 10 8.68 4.30 -15.22
N GLN A 11 8.50 4.37 -16.55
CA GLN A 11 7.35 5.04 -17.15
C GLN A 11 6.03 4.36 -16.78
N MET A 12 6.01 3.02 -16.72
CA MET A 12 4.81 2.30 -16.26
C MET A 12 4.54 2.53 -14.77
N MET A 13 5.58 2.59 -13.93
CA MET A 13 5.43 2.98 -12.52
C MET A 13 4.85 4.40 -12.37
N HIS A 14 5.32 5.34 -13.19
CA HIS A 14 4.77 6.70 -13.23
C HIS A 14 3.31 6.70 -13.66
N ALA A 15 2.95 6.01 -14.75
CA ALA A 15 1.58 5.92 -15.22
C ALA A 15 0.65 5.32 -14.15
N ALA A 16 1.06 4.23 -13.50
CA ALA A 16 0.28 3.59 -12.45
C ALA A 16 0.00 4.53 -11.26
N HIS A 17 1.02 5.25 -10.77
CA HIS A 17 0.89 6.03 -9.53
C HIS A 17 0.54 7.51 -9.72
N LYS A 18 0.93 8.13 -10.82
CA LYS A 18 0.75 9.57 -11.03
C LYS A 18 -0.37 9.90 -12.01
N LEU A 19 -0.70 9.00 -12.93
CA LEU A 19 -1.77 9.23 -13.90
C LEU A 19 -3.04 8.46 -13.54
N ASN A 20 -2.94 7.15 -13.32
CA ASN A 20 -4.08 6.30 -13.03
C ASN A 20 -4.52 6.39 -11.56
N GLY A 21 -3.55 6.36 -10.65
CA GLY A 21 -3.77 6.35 -9.20
C GLY A 21 -4.76 7.40 -8.69
N PRO A 22 -4.64 8.70 -9.05
CA PRO A 22 -5.56 9.74 -8.59
C PRO A 22 -7.04 9.53 -8.97
N THR A 23 -7.30 8.79 -10.06
CA THR A 23 -8.66 8.51 -10.55
C THR A 23 -9.27 7.27 -9.89
N TYR A 24 -8.46 6.25 -9.62
CA TYR A 24 -8.96 4.92 -9.23
C TYR A 24 -8.68 4.53 -7.78
N ALA A 25 -7.63 5.05 -7.16
CA ALA A 25 -7.24 4.66 -5.81
C ALA A 25 -7.84 5.61 -4.77
N HIS A 26 -8.29 5.07 -3.65
CA HIS A 26 -8.69 5.88 -2.50
C HIS A 26 -7.51 6.69 -1.93
N ALA A 27 -6.33 6.07 -1.86
CA ALA A 27 -5.08 6.70 -1.43
C ALA A 27 -3.88 6.01 -2.09
N ILE A 28 -2.79 6.76 -2.26
CA ILE A 28 -1.49 6.26 -2.73
C ILE A 28 -0.49 6.50 -1.62
N LEU A 29 -0.13 5.43 -0.91
CA LEU A 29 0.76 5.46 0.24
C LEU A 29 2.03 4.66 -0.03
N THR A 30 3.11 5.00 0.66
CA THR A 30 4.25 4.13 0.92
C THR A 30 3.86 3.00 1.87
N THR A 31 4.74 2.01 2.01
CA THR A 31 4.56 0.90 2.94
C THR A 31 4.57 1.40 4.38
N ALA A 32 5.45 2.35 4.70
CA ALA A 32 5.53 2.95 6.02
C ALA A 32 4.24 3.71 6.39
N GLU A 33 3.77 4.60 5.51
CA GLU A 33 2.52 5.35 5.72
C GLU A 33 1.31 4.43 5.86
N LEU A 34 1.27 3.30 5.13
CA LEU A 34 0.21 2.31 5.30
C LEU A 34 0.24 1.69 6.71
N ILE A 35 1.41 1.28 7.20
CA ILE A 35 1.55 0.68 8.54
C ILE A 35 1.07 1.64 9.64
N GLU A 36 1.34 2.93 9.50
CA GLU A 36 0.92 3.95 10.47
C GLU A 36 -0.60 4.11 10.57
N VAL A 37 -1.32 3.92 9.45
CA VAL A 37 -2.78 4.09 9.40
C VAL A 37 -3.56 2.78 9.53
N LEU A 38 -2.89 1.63 9.46
CA LEU A 38 -3.54 0.34 9.63
C LEU A 38 -4.10 0.23 11.05
N PRO A 39 -5.35 -0.26 11.21
CA PRO A 39 -5.86 -0.61 12.52
C PRO A 39 -4.90 -1.59 13.19
N LYS A 40 -4.62 -1.36 14.48
CA LYS A 40 -3.88 -2.35 15.27
C LYS A 40 -4.66 -3.65 15.19
N ALA A 41 -3.96 -4.73 14.84
CA ALA A 41 -4.56 -6.05 14.89
C ALA A 41 -5.13 -6.26 16.29
N SER A 42 -6.39 -6.68 16.36
CA SER A 42 -6.95 -7.19 17.61
C SER A 42 -6.04 -8.32 18.05
N ALA A 43 -5.44 -8.20 19.23
CA ALA A 43 -4.63 -9.28 19.78
C ALA A 43 -5.55 -10.50 19.91
N SER A 44 -5.38 -11.49 19.04
CA SER A 44 -5.94 -12.81 19.26
C SER A 44 -5.24 -13.37 20.48
N THR A 45 -5.93 -13.43 21.61
CA THR A 45 -5.49 -14.20 22.77
C THR A 45 -5.63 -15.68 22.42
N GLU A 46 -4.79 -16.17 21.51
CA GLU A 46 -4.67 -17.59 21.24
C GLU A 46 -3.59 -18.11 22.19
N THR A 47 -4.02 -18.49 23.39
CA THR A 47 -3.20 -19.33 24.27
C THR A 47 -3.06 -20.68 23.60
N MET A 48 -1.95 -20.87 22.88
CA MET A 48 -1.56 -22.18 22.37
C MET A 48 -1.23 -23.09 23.57
N PRO A 49 -1.78 -24.32 23.64
CA PRO A 49 -1.40 -25.30 24.67
C PRO A 49 0.03 -25.82 24.51
#